data_AF-A0A1L9MVZ4-F1
#
_entry.id   AF-A0A1L9MVZ4-F1
#
_cell.length_a   1.000
_cell.length_b   1.000
_cell.length_c   1.000
_cell.angle_alpha   90.00
_cell.angle_beta   90.00
_cell.angle_gamma   90.00
#
_symmetry.space_group_name_H-M   'P 1'
#
loop_
_entity.id
_entity.type
_entity.pdbx_description
1 polymer ?
#
loop_
_entity_poly.entity_id
_entity_poly.type
_entity_poly.pdbx_seq_one_letter_code
_entity_poly.pdbx_strand_id
1 'polypeptide(L)'
;MTLSTNSNPELTKHENDHTLLIVHYAGHAFTKNGQLTFAETATATATSEKTINADTCLFKAIKTVHLDTLLILDHCYMGNIPTRAATIPDRHTSPRNRISPENTFTAKLAEEISRRQRSGHTYIEFSDVYQTLKSDGERDKLHPTHALLVGIGSVVLPLSGSGIIDPGTIVPVCTVLFSVSVTEGLTKEEMGQLRAWMRKLPCYAGLELDRAYPGKAMCLVLRSALSVYTKLHRVQGYALIAEGVGAPVEVDCLV
;
A
#
# COMPACT_ATOMS: atom_id res chain seq x y z
N MET A 1 -34.82 30.92 47.33
CA MET A 1 -33.70 31.09 46.38
C MET A 1 -32.97 29.77 46.36
N THR A 2 -33.40 28.90 45.46
CA THR A 2 -33.05 27.47 45.44
C THR A 2 -32.30 27.23 44.13
N LEU A 3 -31.01 26.94 44.23
CA LEU A 3 -30.14 26.68 43.08
C LEU A 3 -30.28 25.21 42.67
N SER A 4 -30.82 25.02 41.47
CA SER A 4 -30.85 23.75 40.74
C SER A 4 -29.45 23.46 40.19
N THR A 5 -28.85 22.33 40.56
CA THR A 5 -27.62 21.81 39.95
C THR A 5 -28.00 20.98 38.71
N ASN A 6 -27.69 21.52 37.54
CA ASN A 6 -27.87 20.86 36.25
C ASN A 6 -26.95 19.64 36.10
N SER A 7 -27.60 18.50 35.85
CA SER A 7 -27.24 17.42 34.94
C SER A 7 -25.79 17.34 34.45
N ASN A 8 -25.11 16.29 34.92
CA ASN A 8 -23.97 15.63 34.28
C ASN A 8 -24.31 15.31 32.80
N PRO A 9 -23.50 15.71 31.80
CA PRO A 9 -23.66 15.16 30.47
C PRO A 9 -23.09 13.75 30.47
N GLU A 10 -23.96 12.75 30.39
CA GLU A 10 -23.59 11.40 29.98
C GLU A 10 -22.85 11.48 28.65
N LEU A 11 -21.57 11.10 28.64
CA LEU A 11 -20.86 10.78 27.42
C LEU A 11 -21.56 9.58 26.78
N THR A 12 -22.42 9.88 25.80
CA THR A 12 -23.00 8.89 24.90
C THR A 12 -21.85 8.21 24.15
N LYS A 13 -21.50 7.01 24.59
CA LYS A 13 -20.58 6.11 23.91
C LYS A 13 -21.18 5.77 22.55
N HIS A 14 -20.68 6.38 21.48
CA HIS A 14 -21.06 5.98 20.13
C HIS A 14 -20.55 4.56 19.88
N GLU A 15 -21.44 3.67 19.43
CA GLU A 15 -21.18 2.24 19.24
C GLU A 15 -20.19 1.90 18.11
N ASN A 16 -19.52 2.88 17.50
CA ASN A 16 -18.58 2.69 16.38
C ASN A 16 -17.38 3.67 16.43
N ASP A 17 -16.67 3.75 17.57
CA ASP A 17 -15.39 4.45 17.63
C ASP A 17 -14.29 3.61 16.92
N HIS A 18 -14.27 3.67 15.58
CA HIS A 18 -13.14 3.18 14.80
C HIS A 18 -11.93 4.10 15.02
N THR A 19 -11.03 3.69 15.91
CA THR A 19 -9.79 4.41 16.18
C THR A 19 -8.71 3.97 15.19
N LEU A 20 -8.18 4.91 14.41
CA LEU A 20 -7.02 4.71 13.56
C LEU A 20 -5.75 5.16 14.27
N LEU A 21 -4.78 4.27 14.40
CA LEU A 21 -3.43 4.60 14.87
C LEU A 21 -2.51 4.88 13.67
N ILE A 22 -2.00 6.10 13.56
CA ILE A 22 -0.98 6.44 12.55
C ILE A 22 0.36 6.55 13.25
N VAL A 23 1.34 5.75 12.80
CA VAL A 23 2.73 5.83 13.27
C VAL A 23 3.62 6.16 12.10
N HIS A 24 4.32 7.27 12.21
CA HIS A 24 5.31 7.71 11.23
C HIS A 24 6.69 7.73 11.88
N TYR A 25 7.62 6.98 11.30
CA TYR A 25 9.02 6.97 11.67
C TYR A 25 9.85 7.52 10.51
N ALA A 26 10.65 8.55 10.78
CA ALA A 26 11.64 9.08 9.84
C ALA A 26 13.02 9.09 10.49
N GLY A 27 14.01 8.37 9.94
CA GLY A 27 15.34 8.31 10.56
C GLY A 27 16.27 7.20 10.08
N HIS A 28 17.13 6.72 10.97
CA HIS A 28 18.10 5.65 10.67
C HIS A 28 17.57 4.31 11.18
N ALA A 29 17.65 3.26 10.36
CA ALA A 29 17.29 1.92 10.80
C ALA A 29 18.15 0.85 10.15
N PHE A 30 18.31 -0.27 10.85
CA PHE A 30 19.04 -1.43 10.36
C PHE A 30 18.40 -2.73 10.89
N THR A 31 18.73 -3.85 10.26
CA THR A 31 18.32 -5.18 10.75
C THR A 31 19.33 -5.71 11.76
N LYS A 32 18.88 -6.01 12.98
CA LYS A 32 19.66 -6.68 14.02
C LYS A 32 18.96 -7.99 14.39
N ASN A 33 19.64 -9.13 14.22
CA ASN A 33 19.06 -10.46 14.49
C ASN A 33 17.73 -10.72 13.75
N GLY A 34 17.58 -10.20 12.52
CA GLY A 34 16.34 -10.35 11.73
C GLY A 34 15.19 -9.45 12.17
N GLN A 35 15.41 -8.51 13.09
CA GLN A 35 14.42 -7.56 13.60
C GLN A 35 14.77 -6.12 13.19
N LEU A 36 13.73 -5.30 12.98
CA LEU A 36 13.91 -3.89 12.65
C LEU A 36 14.36 -3.13 13.90
N THR A 37 15.46 -2.40 13.78
CA THR A 37 16.03 -1.60 14.86
C THR A 37 16.20 -0.15 14.42
N PHE A 38 15.58 0.77 15.16
CA PHE A 38 15.74 2.21 15.00
C PHE A 38 17.04 2.65 15.68
N ALA A 39 17.70 3.64 15.10
CA ALA A 39 19.00 4.13 15.54
C ALA A 39 19.05 5.66 15.55
N GLU A 40 19.81 6.21 16.52
CA GLU A 40 20.04 7.66 16.58
C GLU A 40 20.88 8.16 15.39
N THR A 41 21.82 7.36 14.89
CA THR A 41 22.77 7.78 13.84
C THR A 41 22.93 6.74 12.74
N ALA A 42 23.32 7.20 11.54
CA ALA A 42 23.60 6.35 10.38
C ALA A 42 24.77 5.37 10.59
N THR A 43 25.67 5.67 11.55
CA THR A 43 26.84 4.84 11.87
C THR A 43 26.58 3.90 13.04
N ALA A 44 25.37 3.89 13.60
CA ALA A 44 25.02 2.99 14.67
C ALA A 44 25.15 1.54 14.18
N THR A 45 26.03 0.79 14.84
CA THR A 45 26.21 -0.65 14.61
C THR A 45 25.43 -1.44 15.67
N ALA A 46 25.42 -2.76 15.56
CA ALA A 46 24.83 -3.65 16.56
C ALA A 46 25.38 -3.45 17.99
N THR A 47 26.55 -2.81 18.14
CA THR A 47 27.21 -2.49 19.41
C THR A 47 26.99 -1.05 19.89
N SER A 48 26.23 -0.23 19.16
CA SER A 48 25.89 1.14 19.55
C SER A 48 24.82 1.17 20.65
N GLU A 49 25.07 1.95 21.70
CA GLU A 49 24.24 2.00 22.92
C GLU A 49 22.87 2.69 22.74
N LYS A 50 22.63 3.37 21.62
CA LYS A 50 21.38 4.14 21.40
C LYS A 50 20.58 3.59 20.22
N THR A 51 19.99 2.42 20.45
CA THR A 51 19.11 1.76 19.49
C THR A 51 17.80 1.32 20.15
N ILE A 52 16.72 1.29 19.38
CA ILE A 52 15.40 0.84 19.82
C ILE A 52 14.94 -0.29 18.90
N ASN A 53 14.63 -1.45 19.48
CA ASN A 53 14.08 -2.57 18.72
C ASN A 53 12.59 -2.31 18.42
N ALA A 54 12.26 -2.07 17.15
CA ALA A 54 10.92 -1.71 16.72
C ALA A 54 9.94 -2.88 16.88
N ASP A 55 10.39 -4.13 16.69
CA ASP A 55 9.56 -5.31 16.90
C ASP A 55 9.04 -5.41 18.33
N THR A 56 9.91 -5.17 19.32
CA THR A 56 9.52 -5.27 20.74
C THR A 56 8.80 -4.05 21.27
N CYS A 57 9.21 -2.85 20.84
CA CYS A 57 8.71 -1.59 21.40
C CYS A 57 7.47 -1.06 20.67
N LEU A 58 7.31 -1.36 19.38
CA LEU A 58 6.23 -0.83 18.54
C LEU A 58 5.32 -1.94 18.01
N PHE A 59 5.86 -2.87 17.22
CA PHE A 59 5.02 -3.85 16.51
C PHE A 59 4.33 -4.84 17.46
N LYS A 60 4.98 -5.21 18.57
CA LYS A 60 4.35 -6.04 19.61
C LYS A 60 3.12 -5.33 20.20
N ALA A 61 3.24 -4.05 20.54
CA ALA A 61 2.13 -3.28 21.09
C ALA A 61 0.98 -3.18 20.08
N ILE A 62 1.28 -2.82 18.82
CA ILE A 62 0.27 -2.73 17.74
C ILE A 62 -0.46 -4.06 17.57
N LYS A 63 0.24 -5.20 17.56
CA LYS A 63 -0.39 -6.52 17.43
C LYS A 63 -1.32 -6.89 18.58
N THR A 64 -1.11 -6.30 19.76
CA THR A 64 -1.94 -6.58 20.94
C THR A 64 -3.19 -5.71 21.03
N VAL A 65 -3.28 -4.63 20.26
CA VAL A 65 -4.47 -3.76 20.23
C VAL A 65 -5.22 -4.00 18.93
N HIS A 66 -6.53 -4.22 19.02
CA HIS A 66 -7.40 -4.34 17.84
C HIS A 66 -7.74 -2.96 17.28
N LEU A 67 -6.77 -2.32 16.62
CA LEU A 67 -6.93 -1.02 15.95
C LEU A 67 -6.53 -1.10 14.49
N ASP A 68 -7.22 -0.36 13.64
CA ASP A 68 -6.71 -0.05 12.31
C ASP A 68 -5.42 0.76 12.48
N THR A 69 -4.35 0.33 11.81
CA THR A 69 -3.02 0.93 11.98
C THR A 69 -2.38 1.23 10.64
N LEU A 70 -1.92 2.47 10.47
CA LEU A 70 -1.11 2.91 9.35
C LEU A 70 0.34 3.10 9.81
N LEU A 71 1.26 2.32 9.25
CA LEU A 71 2.70 2.43 9.51
C LEU A 71 3.40 3.08 8.32
N ILE A 72 4.00 4.24 8.54
CA ILE A 72 4.82 4.96 7.55
C ILE A 72 6.26 4.91 8.05
N LEU A 73 7.12 4.14 7.38
CA LEU A 73 8.53 3.97 7.75
C LEU A 73 9.43 4.56 6.66
N ASP A 74 9.97 5.75 6.91
CA ASP A 74 10.90 6.46 6.04
C ASP A 74 12.31 6.44 6.63
N HIS A 75 13.07 5.39 6.34
CA HIS A 75 14.40 5.25 6.92
C HIS A 75 15.46 4.96 5.87
N CYS A 76 16.63 5.58 6.03
CA CYS A 76 17.77 5.21 5.22
C CYS A 76 18.33 3.89 5.72
N TYR A 77 18.38 2.94 4.81
CA TYR A 77 18.54 1.56 5.17
C TYR A 77 19.88 1.01 4.71
N MET A 78 20.72 0.57 5.64
CA MET A 78 21.90 -0.25 5.34
C MET A 78 21.49 -1.73 5.39
N GLY A 79 21.18 -2.32 4.24
CA GLY A 79 21.21 -3.77 4.01
C GLY A 79 19.89 -4.54 4.23
N ASN A 80 19.18 -4.85 3.14
CA ASN A 80 17.95 -5.66 2.94
C ASN A 80 17.12 -6.10 4.18
N ILE A 81 15.85 -5.67 4.30
CA ILE A 81 14.85 -6.48 5.01
C ILE A 81 14.41 -7.49 3.96
N PRO A 82 14.78 -8.77 4.05
CA PRO A 82 14.04 -9.77 3.32
C PRO A 82 12.69 -9.84 4.03
N THR A 83 11.69 -9.12 3.52
CA THR A 83 10.31 -9.51 3.79
C THR A 83 10.22 -10.97 3.37
N ARG A 84 9.99 -11.87 4.32
CA ARG A 84 9.89 -13.32 4.07
C ARG A 84 8.76 -13.61 3.07
N ALA A 85 9.04 -13.48 1.77
CA ALA A 85 8.35 -14.07 0.62
C ALA A 85 9.09 -13.69 -0.69
N ALA A 86 9.49 -14.72 -1.44
CA ALA A 86 10.09 -14.79 -2.78
C ALA A 86 11.26 -13.84 -3.10
N THR A 87 12.44 -14.45 -3.13
CA THR A 87 13.69 -14.01 -3.76
C THR A 87 13.45 -13.39 -5.15
N ILE A 88 13.47 -12.07 -5.25
CA ILE A 88 13.79 -11.37 -6.49
C ILE A 88 15.29 -11.09 -6.42
N PRO A 89 16.13 -11.70 -7.27
CA PRO A 89 17.56 -11.45 -7.28
C PRO A 89 17.82 -10.19 -8.11
N ASP A 90 17.54 -9.02 -7.55
CA ASP A 90 18.20 -7.82 -8.04
C ASP A 90 18.77 -7.01 -6.87
N ARG A 91 20.05 -7.25 -6.62
CA ARG A 91 20.83 -6.54 -5.59
C ARG A 91 21.21 -5.18 -6.16
N HIS A 92 20.29 -4.24 -6.11
CA HIS A 92 20.68 -2.83 -6.19
C HIS A 92 21.25 -2.40 -4.84
N THR A 93 22.58 -2.49 -4.73
CA THR A 93 23.33 -1.87 -3.63
C THR A 93 23.12 -0.36 -3.70
N SER A 94 22.19 0.19 -2.92
CA SER A 94 22.08 1.64 -2.77
C SER A 94 23.36 2.17 -2.13
N PRO A 95 24.13 3.05 -2.80
CA PRO A 95 25.32 3.65 -2.22
C PRO A 95 24.92 4.56 -1.05
N ARG A 96 25.89 4.96 -0.21
CA ARG A 96 25.78 6.05 0.78
C ARG A 96 25.46 7.38 0.09
N ASN A 97 24.26 7.51 -0.47
CA ASN A 97 23.82 8.73 -1.12
C ASN A 97 23.10 9.55 -0.06
N ARG A 98 23.63 10.75 0.22
CA ARG A 98 22.88 11.79 0.90
C ARG A 98 21.64 12.04 0.05
N ILE A 99 20.50 11.49 0.46
CA ILE A 99 19.22 11.77 -0.15
C ILE A 99 18.90 13.21 0.21
N SER A 100 18.73 14.06 -0.79
CA SER A 100 18.31 15.44 -0.56
C SER A 100 16.97 15.44 0.19
N PRO A 101 16.69 16.36 1.13
CA PRO A 101 15.48 16.32 1.97
C PRO A 101 14.17 16.15 1.18
N GLU A 102 14.09 16.73 -0.01
CA GLU A 102 12.98 16.63 -0.96
C GLU A 102 12.77 15.23 -1.56
N ASN A 103 13.78 14.36 -1.53
CA ASN A 103 13.74 13.01 -2.11
C ASN A 103 13.41 11.91 -1.08
N THR A 104 13.06 12.28 0.15
CA THR A 104 12.63 11.35 1.20
C THR A 104 11.22 10.82 0.94
N PHE A 105 10.88 9.63 1.46
CA PHE A 105 9.53 9.09 1.30
C PHE A 105 8.49 9.98 1.99
N THR A 106 8.85 10.55 3.16
CA THR A 106 8.03 11.50 3.90
C THR A 106 7.72 12.73 3.07
N ALA A 107 8.74 13.35 2.44
CA ALA A 107 8.53 14.56 1.64
C ALA A 107 7.61 14.28 0.45
N LYS A 108 7.85 13.19 -0.29
CA LYS A 108 7.02 12.78 -1.43
C LYS A 108 5.58 12.48 -1.02
N LEU A 109 5.39 11.78 0.11
CA LEU A 109 4.06 11.51 0.66
C LEU A 109 3.33 12.80 1.04
N ALA A 110 4.01 13.71 1.75
CA ALA A 110 3.44 15.00 2.14
C ALA A 110 3.08 15.87 0.93
N GLU A 111 3.94 15.89 -0.09
CA GLU A 111 3.69 16.59 -1.34
C GLU A 111 2.48 16.02 -2.08
N GLU A 112 2.37 14.70 -2.20
CA GLU A 112 1.24 14.05 -2.89
C GLU A 112 -0.09 14.30 -2.17
N ILE A 113 -0.11 14.22 -0.83
CA ILE A 113 -1.30 14.57 -0.03
C ILE A 113 -1.68 16.04 -0.26
N SER A 114 -0.71 16.94 -0.20
CA SER A 114 -0.93 18.38 -0.40
C SER A 114 -1.39 18.69 -1.83
N ARG A 115 -0.87 17.97 -2.83
CA ARG A 115 -1.29 18.08 -4.23
C ARG A 115 -2.76 17.66 -4.38
N ARG A 116 -3.14 16.49 -3.85
CA ARG A 116 -4.53 16.00 -3.87
C ARG A 116 -5.50 16.95 -3.17
N GLN A 117 -5.09 17.51 -2.03
CA GLN A 117 -5.89 18.52 -1.33
C GLN A 117 -6.09 19.79 -2.18
N ARG A 118 -5.03 20.32 -2.79
CA ARG A 118 -5.12 21.48 -3.70
C ARG A 118 -5.95 21.19 -4.95
N SER A 119 -5.91 19.96 -5.45
CA SER A 119 -6.73 19.49 -6.58
C SER A 119 -8.20 19.28 -6.21
N GLY A 120 -8.58 19.38 -4.93
CA GLY A 120 -9.98 19.26 -4.50
C GLY A 120 -10.48 17.82 -4.41
N HIS A 121 -9.59 16.85 -4.13
CA HIS A 121 -9.98 15.48 -3.84
C HIS A 121 -10.77 15.40 -2.52
N THR A 122 -11.80 14.56 -2.47
CA THR A 122 -12.62 14.34 -1.26
C THR A 122 -11.88 13.53 -0.19
N TYR A 123 -11.06 12.57 -0.60
CA TYR A 123 -10.28 11.71 0.29
C TYR A 123 -8.97 11.25 -0.38
N ILE A 124 -8.11 10.61 0.41
CA ILE A 124 -6.97 9.82 -0.07
C ILE A 124 -7.11 8.38 0.37
N GLU A 125 -6.71 7.45 -0.49
CA GLU A 125 -6.51 6.05 -0.13
C GLU A 125 -5.01 5.73 -0.27
N PHE A 126 -4.41 5.17 0.78
CA PHE A 126 -2.95 4.98 0.82
C PHE A 126 -2.43 4.00 -0.24
N SER A 127 -3.22 3.02 -0.68
CA SER A 127 -2.85 2.15 -1.80
C SER A 127 -2.77 2.90 -3.13
N ASP A 128 -3.63 3.90 -3.32
CA ASP A 128 -3.61 4.74 -4.50
C ASP A 128 -2.48 5.78 -4.44
N VAL A 129 -2.23 6.37 -3.27
CA VAL A 129 -1.05 7.21 -3.05
C VAL A 129 0.24 6.43 -3.32
N TYR A 130 0.36 5.22 -2.79
CA TYR A 130 1.50 4.34 -3.07
C TYR A 130 1.66 4.05 -4.56
N GLN A 131 0.56 3.79 -5.27
CA GLN A 131 0.60 3.59 -6.72
C GLN A 131 1.20 4.82 -7.41
N THR A 132 0.73 6.04 -7.10
CA THR A 132 1.27 7.28 -7.67
C THR A 132 2.77 7.43 -7.36
N LEU A 133 3.15 7.27 -6.09
CA LEU A 133 4.55 7.41 -5.66
C LEU A 133 5.48 6.37 -6.30
N LYS A 134 4.99 5.15 -6.53
CA LYS A 134 5.73 4.10 -7.22
C LYS A 134 5.88 4.40 -8.71
N SER A 135 4.80 4.83 -9.38
CA SER A 135 4.84 5.28 -10.78
C SER A 135 5.81 6.44 -11.01
N ASP A 136 5.85 7.39 -10.08
CA ASP A 136 6.75 8.55 -10.17
C ASP A 136 8.19 8.17 -9.83
N GLY A 137 8.41 7.20 -8.94
CA GLY A 137 9.73 6.69 -8.58
C GLY A 137 10.51 6.08 -9.75
N GLU A 138 9.84 5.54 -10.77
CA GLU A 138 10.48 5.08 -12.03
C GLU A 138 11.14 6.23 -12.81
N ARG A 139 10.78 7.49 -12.52
CA ARG A 139 11.41 8.68 -13.10
C ARG A 139 12.62 9.16 -12.30
N ASP A 140 12.80 8.67 -11.08
CA ASP A 140 13.88 9.10 -10.20
C ASP A 140 15.14 8.27 -10.39
N LYS A 141 16.30 8.95 -10.45
CA LYS A 141 17.61 8.29 -10.53
C LYS A 141 17.92 7.41 -9.30
N LEU A 142 17.23 7.64 -8.19
CA LEU A 142 17.31 6.83 -6.98
C LEU A 142 15.95 6.15 -6.81
N HIS A 143 15.93 4.81 -6.85
CA HIS A 143 14.70 4.03 -6.69
C HIS A 143 14.52 3.71 -5.20
N PRO A 144 13.75 4.50 -4.43
CA PRO A 144 13.35 4.08 -3.09
C PRO A 144 12.59 2.76 -3.18
N THR A 145 12.99 1.77 -2.37
CA THR A 145 12.23 0.53 -2.22
C THR A 145 10.96 0.83 -1.42
N HIS A 146 9.88 1.17 -2.13
CA HIS A 146 8.58 1.28 -1.51
C HIS A 146 7.99 -0.13 -1.37
N ALA A 147 7.62 -0.49 -0.15
CA ALA A 147 6.85 -1.70 0.11
C ALA A 147 5.56 -1.29 0.82
N LEU A 148 4.42 -1.58 0.21
CA LEU A 148 3.13 -1.43 0.86
C LEU A 148 2.63 -2.79 1.32
N LEU A 149 2.52 -2.96 2.64
CA LEU A 149 1.82 -4.08 3.25
C LEU A 149 0.41 -3.59 3.61
N VAL A 150 -0.50 -3.71 2.66
CA VAL A 150 -1.93 -3.54 2.94
C VAL A 150 -2.46 -4.88 3.42
N GLY A 151 -3.34 -4.87 4.43
CA GLY A 151 -4.25 -6.00 4.63
C GLY A 151 -5.27 -6.06 3.49
N ILE A 152 -6.40 -6.73 3.72
CA ILE A 152 -7.51 -6.79 2.74
C ILE A 152 -8.13 -5.40 2.49
N GLY A 153 -7.83 -4.38 3.30
CA GLY A 153 -8.30 -3.00 3.15
C GLY A 153 -7.19 -1.97 3.30
N SER A 154 -7.25 -0.90 2.50
CA SER A 154 -6.36 0.26 2.60
C SER A 154 -6.96 1.33 3.51
N VAL A 155 -6.10 2.09 4.18
CA VAL A 155 -6.52 3.23 5.00
C VAL A 155 -6.97 4.36 4.09
N VAL A 156 -8.17 4.87 4.36
CA VAL A 156 -8.78 6.01 3.69
C VAL A 156 -8.85 7.17 4.67
N LEU A 157 -8.30 8.32 4.28
CA LEU A 157 -8.38 9.55 5.08
C LEU A 157 -9.17 10.62 4.33
N PRO A 158 -10.18 11.24 4.95
CA PRO A 158 -10.87 12.37 4.35
C PRO A 158 -9.90 13.56 4.24
N LEU A 159 -9.98 14.29 3.13
CA LEU A 159 -9.27 15.55 3.00
C LEU A 159 -10.19 16.69 3.41
N SER A 160 -9.61 17.70 4.07
CA SER A 160 -10.37 18.90 4.46
C SER A 160 -10.62 19.78 3.23
N GLY A 161 -11.89 20.08 2.91
CA GLY A 161 -12.26 20.98 1.82
C GLY A 161 -13.65 20.68 1.23
N SER A 162 -14.08 21.48 0.25
CA SER A 162 -15.35 21.31 -0.47
C SER A 162 -15.31 20.19 -1.52
N GLY A 163 -14.58 19.10 -1.25
CA GLY A 163 -14.07 18.13 -2.23
C GLY A 163 -15.05 17.83 -3.36
N ILE A 164 -14.60 18.04 -4.60
CA ILE A 164 -15.42 17.87 -5.82
C ILE A 164 -14.96 16.64 -6.59
N ILE A 165 -13.68 16.27 -6.47
CA ILE A 165 -13.10 15.13 -7.17
C ILE A 165 -13.21 13.88 -6.31
N ASP A 166 -13.96 12.91 -6.79
CA ASP A 166 -13.99 11.55 -6.24
C ASP A 166 -12.83 10.73 -6.82
N PRO A 167 -11.84 10.31 -6.00
CA PRO A 167 -10.79 9.37 -6.42
C PRO A 167 -11.32 8.12 -7.11
N GLY A 168 -12.55 7.68 -6.80
CA GLY A 168 -13.19 6.53 -7.44
C GLY A 168 -13.38 6.66 -8.96
N THR A 169 -13.35 7.89 -9.48
CA THR A 169 -13.50 8.20 -10.91
C THR A 169 -12.18 8.29 -11.67
N ILE A 170 -11.04 8.26 -10.97
CA ILE A 170 -9.72 8.44 -11.57
C ILE A 170 -9.22 7.10 -12.11
N VAL A 171 -8.71 7.08 -13.34
CA VAL A 171 -8.11 5.88 -13.93
C VAL A 171 -6.73 5.57 -13.32
N PRO A 172 -6.33 4.29 -13.21
CA PRO A 172 -5.07 3.93 -12.59
C PRO A 172 -3.86 4.36 -13.40
N VAL A 173 -2.81 4.78 -12.69
CA VAL A 173 -1.53 5.28 -13.27
C VAL A 173 -0.51 4.15 -13.43
N CYS A 174 -0.64 3.08 -12.65
CA CYS A 174 0.15 1.85 -12.82
C CYS A 174 -0.78 0.64 -12.81
N THR A 175 -0.65 -0.15 -13.86
CA THR A 175 -1.38 -1.39 -14.09
C THR A 175 -0.47 -2.58 -13.81
N VAL A 176 -1.05 -3.62 -13.21
CA VAL A 176 -0.38 -4.88 -12.94
C VAL A 176 -1.13 -6.04 -13.56
N LEU A 177 -0.38 -7.09 -13.86
CA LEU A 177 -0.91 -8.38 -14.28
C LEU A 177 -0.69 -9.37 -13.14
N PHE A 178 -1.73 -10.10 -12.76
CA PHE A 178 -1.65 -11.10 -11.69
C PHE A 178 -2.53 -12.30 -11.99
N SER A 179 -2.18 -13.45 -11.42
CA SER A 179 -2.98 -14.67 -11.50
C SER A 179 -3.88 -14.85 -10.29
N VAL A 180 -5.02 -15.48 -10.52
CA VAL A 180 -5.98 -15.93 -9.50
C VAL A 180 -6.28 -17.41 -9.73
N SER A 181 -6.01 -18.24 -8.73
CA SER A 181 -6.33 -19.67 -8.74
C SER A 181 -7.73 -19.89 -8.18
N VAL A 182 -8.61 -20.46 -9.00
CA VAL A 182 -9.99 -20.80 -8.63
C VAL A 182 -10.11 -22.32 -8.57
N THR A 183 -10.47 -22.86 -7.41
CA THR A 183 -10.51 -24.31 -7.14
C THR A 183 -11.58 -25.02 -7.96
N GLU A 184 -12.75 -24.40 -8.10
CA GLU A 184 -13.82 -24.89 -8.97
C GLU A 184 -13.79 -24.09 -10.27
N GLY A 185 -13.72 -24.79 -11.40
CA GLY A 185 -13.72 -24.15 -12.71
C GLY A 185 -15.03 -23.42 -12.95
N LEU A 186 -14.94 -22.20 -13.50
CA LEU A 186 -16.12 -21.43 -13.89
C LEU A 186 -16.63 -21.90 -15.25
N THR A 187 -17.95 -22.03 -15.37
CA THR A 187 -18.65 -22.23 -16.64
C THR A 187 -18.48 -21.02 -17.57
N LYS A 188 -18.83 -21.17 -18.85
CA LYS A 188 -18.77 -20.05 -19.81
C LYS A 188 -19.71 -18.92 -19.41
N GLU A 189 -20.86 -19.27 -18.88
CA GLU A 189 -21.91 -18.37 -18.41
C GLU A 189 -21.42 -17.58 -17.19
N GLU A 190 -20.85 -18.26 -16.19
CA GLU A 190 -20.23 -17.61 -15.02
C GLU A 190 -19.06 -16.71 -15.41
N MET A 191 -18.24 -17.13 -16.38
CA MET A 191 -17.17 -16.29 -16.91
C MET A 191 -17.70 -15.04 -17.63
N GLY A 192 -18.85 -15.17 -18.31
CA GLY A 192 -19.57 -14.05 -18.90
C GLY A 192 -20.08 -13.08 -17.84
N GLN A 193 -20.68 -13.61 -16.77
CA GLN A 193 -21.18 -12.83 -15.64
C GLN A 193 -20.04 -12.11 -14.89
N LEU A 194 -18.93 -12.81 -14.64
CA LEU A 194 -17.74 -12.23 -14.00
C LEU A 194 -17.20 -11.04 -14.81
N ARG A 195 -17.04 -11.20 -16.13
CA ARG A 195 -16.62 -10.09 -17.02
C ARG A 195 -17.62 -8.94 -17.04
N ALA A 196 -18.92 -9.25 -17.07
CA ALA A 196 -19.95 -8.22 -17.03
C ALA A 196 -19.95 -7.45 -15.70
N TRP A 197 -19.69 -8.14 -14.59
CA TRP A 197 -19.54 -7.52 -13.28
C TRP A 197 -18.27 -6.65 -13.20
N MET A 198 -17.12 -7.14 -13.69
CA MET A 198 -15.87 -6.36 -13.71
C MET A 198 -16.01 -5.03 -14.44
N ARG A 199 -16.75 -5.01 -15.56
CA ARG A 199 -17.03 -3.77 -16.33
C ARG A 199 -17.90 -2.75 -15.61
N LYS A 200 -18.60 -3.15 -14.53
CA LYS A 200 -19.41 -2.25 -13.69
C LYS A 200 -18.60 -1.67 -12.53
N LEU A 201 -17.36 -2.10 -12.33
CA LEU A 201 -16.52 -1.58 -11.28
C LEU A 201 -16.14 -0.12 -11.56
N PRO A 202 -15.87 0.67 -10.51
CA PRO A 202 -15.38 2.03 -10.66
C PRO A 202 -14.08 2.10 -11.47
N CYS A 203 -13.86 3.23 -12.14
CA CYS A 203 -12.72 3.43 -13.04
C CYS A 203 -11.36 3.19 -12.37
N TYR A 204 -11.23 3.54 -11.08
CA TYR A 204 -9.98 3.33 -10.33
C TYR A 204 -9.54 1.87 -10.25
N ALA A 205 -10.48 0.92 -10.36
CA ALA A 205 -10.15 -0.49 -10.22
C ALA A 205 -9.36 -0.99 -11.45
N GLY A 206 -9.69 -0.48 -12.64
CA GLY A 206 -9.10 -0.92 -13.91
C GLY A 206 -9.08 -2.44 -14.09
N LEU A 207 -10.03 -3.16 -13.48
CA LEU A 207 -10.00 -4.62 -13.37
C LEU A 207 -10.57 -5.27 -14.62
N GLU A 208 -9.74 -6.08 -15.27
CA GLU A 208 -10.06 -6.76 -16.52
C GLU A 208 -9.59 -8.21 -16.48
N LEU A 209 -10.37 -9.10 -17.11
CA LEU A 209 -9.96 -10.48 -17.36
C LEU A 209 -9.22 -10.56 -18.70
N ASP A 210 -7.91 -10.83 -18.63
CA ASP A 210 -7.07 -11.01 -19.81
C ASP A 210 -7.22 -12.40 -20.39
N ARG A 211 -6.95 -13.43 -19.58
CA ARG A 211 -7.01 -14.83 -20.01
C ARG A 211 -7.53 -15.74 -18.90
N ALA A 212 -8.08 -16.87 -19.31
CA ALA A 212 -8.43 -17.97 -18.42
C ALA A 212 -7.80 -19.25 -18.94
N TYR A 213 -7.12 -19.97 -18.06
CA TYR A 213 -6.46 -21.23 -18.35
C TYR A 213 -7.17 -22.36 -17.58
N PRO A 214 -7.80 -23.31 -18.27
CA PRO A 214 -8.40 -24.46 -17.62
C PRO A 214 -7.31 -25.39 -17.07
N GLY A 215 -7.58 -26.03 -15.94
CA GLY A 215 -6.66 -26.94 -15.27
C GLY A 215 -7.34 -27.66 -14.11
N LYS A 216 -6.55 -28.32 -13.24
CA LYS A 216 -7.08 -28.91 -11.99
C LYS A 216 -7.71 -27.85 -11.08
N ALA A 217 -7.12 -26.67 -11.08
CA ALA A 217 -7.72 -25.41 -10.67
C ALA A 217 -7.69 -24.49 -11.89
N MET A 218 -8.72 -23.68 -12.10
CA MET A 218 -8.76 -22.70 -13.16
C MET A 218 -7.85 -21.52 -12.78
N CYS A 219 -6.96 -21.11 -13.67
CA CYS A 219 -6.10 -19.95 -13.47
C CYS A 219 -6.63 -18.78 -14.30
N LEU A 220 -7.06 -17.71 -13.64
CA LEU A 220 -7.44 -16.46 -14.28
C LEU A 220 -6.24 -15.52 -14.27
N VAL A 221 -5.95 -14.90 -15.40
CA VAL A 221 -4.99 -13.82 -15.49
C VAL A 221 -5.77 -12.53 -15.61
N LEU A 222 -5.56 -11.64 -14.65
CA LEU A 222 -6.27 -10.37 -14.50
C LEU A 222 -5.30 -9.20 -14.64
N ARG A 223 -5.75 -8.14 -15.30
CA ARG A 223 -5.12 -6.82 -15.27
C ARG A 223 -5.89 -5.93 -14.29
N SER A 224 -5.19 -5.16 -13.47
CA SER A 224 -5.84 -4.19 -12.57
C SER A 224 -4.91 -3.05 -12.20
N ALA A 225 -5.44 -2.03 -11.54
CA ALA A 225 -4.64 -1.04 -10.83
C ALA A 225 -3.71 -1.72 -9.80
N LEU A 226 -2.48 -1.23 -9.68
CA LEU A 226 -1.57 -1.65 -8.61
C LEU A 226 -2.20 -1.41 -7.22
N SER A 227 -2.96 -0.31 -7.07
CA SER A 227 -3.69 0.00 -5.83
C SER A 227 -4.70 -1.09 -5.45
N VAL A 228 -5.31 -1.78 -6.42
CA VAL A 228 -6.19 -2.92 -6.17
C VAL A 228 -5.39 -4.17 -5.81
N TYR A 229 -4.38 -4.52 -6.61
CA TYR A 229 -3.59 -5.72 -6.37
C TYR A 229 -2.88 -5.69 -5.01
N THR A 230 -2.38 -4.54 -4.57
CA THR A 230 -1.72 -4.41 -3.26
C THR A 230 -2.61 -4.78 -2.08
N LYS A 231 -3.94 -4.70 -2.22
CA LYS A 231 -4.93 -5.17 -1.21
C LYS A 231 -5.16 -6.68 -1.25
N LEU A 232 -4.89 -7.30 -2.40
CA LEU A 232 -4.97 -8.75 -2.62
C LEU A 232 -3.63 -9.44 -2.39
N HIS A 233 -2.55 -8.67 -2.30
CA HIS A 233 -1.21 -9.16 -2.09
C HIS A 233 -1.17 -10.00 -0.80
N ARG A 234 -0.72 -11.25 -0.92
CA ARG A 234 -0.68 -12.31 0.13
C ARG A 234 -1.99 -13.01 0.45
N VAL A 235 -3.09 -12.69 -0.23
CA VAL A 235 -4.27 -13.56 -0.21
C VAL A 235 -3.91 -14.84 -0.97
N GLN A 236 -4.21 -15.99 -0.37
CA GLN A 236 -3.92 -17.29 -0.99
C GLN A 236 -4.63 -17.40 -2.35
N GLY A 237 -3.90 -17.88 -3.35
CA GLY A 237 -4.40 -18.02 -4.72
C GLY A 237 -4.14 -16.81 -5.62
N TYR A 238 -3.66 -15.68 -5.09
CA TYR A 238 -3.29 -14.49 -5.86
C TYR A 238 -1.76 -14.38 -6.00
N ALA A 239 -1.25 -14.17 -7.21
CA ALA A 239 0.19 -14.01 -7.45
C ALA A 239 0.48 -12.96 -8.53
N LEU A 240 1.43 -12.05 -8.25
CA LEU A 240 1.87 -11.05 -9.22
C LEU A 240 2.59 -11.73 -10.38
N ILE A 241 2.29 -11.30 -11.61
CA ILE A 241 2.99 -11.73 -12.82
C ILE A 241 3.91 -10.61 -13.30
N ALA A 242 3.39 -9.38 -13.43
CA ALA A 242 4.14 -8.22 -13.92
C ALA A 242 3.54 -6.89 -13.44
N GLU A 243 4.36 -5.85 -13.38
CA GLU A 243 3.96 -4.47 -13.11
C GLU A 243 4.22 -3.57 -14.33
N GLY A 244 3.55 -2.41 -14.41
CA GLY A 244 3.71 -1.46 -15.51
C GLY A 244 3.20 -1.98 -16.85
N VAL A 245 2.17 -2.82 -16.83
CA VAL A 245 1.78 -3.64 -17.99
C VAL A 245 0.76 -2.90 -18.86
N GLY A 246 1.09 -2.67 -20.12
CA GLY A 246 0.16 -2.10 -21.10
C GLY A 246 -0.97 -3.06 -21.51
N ALA A 247 -1.72 -2.65 -22.53
CA ALA A 247 -2.65 -3.54 -23.21
C ALA A 247 -1.89 -4.74 -23.83
N PRO A 248 -2.50 -5.93 -23.93
CA PRO A 248 -1.84 -7.07 -24.52
C PRO A 248 -1.60 -6.80 -26.01
N VAL A 249 -0.37 -7.02 -26.47
CA VAL A 249 -0.03 -6.96 -27.89
C VAL A 249 -0.29 -8.34 -28.50
N GLU A 250 -1.01 -8.40 -29.61
CA GLU A 250 -1.12 -9.64 -30.36
C GLU A 250 0.27 -10.03 -30.88
N VAL A 251 0.67 -11.28 -30.64
CA VAL A 251 2.00 -11.77 -31.02
C VAL A 251 2.21 -11.68 -32.54
N ASP A 252 1.12 -11.78 -33.31
CA ASP A 252 1.11 -11.64 -34.76
C ASP A 252 1.42 -10.20 -35.24
N CYS A 253 1.42 -9.22 -34.33
CA CYS A 253 1.76 -7.82 -34.61
C CYS A 253 3.19 -7.44 -34.21
N LEU A 254 3.97 -8.36 -33.62
CA LEU A 254 5.38 -8.15 -33.25
C LEU A 254 6.28 -8.65 -34.38
N VAL A 255 6.38 -7.86 -35.46
CA VAL A 255 7.30 -8.06 -36.59
C VAL A 255 8.32 -6.94 -36.63
#